data_AF-A0A4Y6UMD2-F1
#
_entry.id   AF-A0A4Y6UMD2-F1
#
_cell.length_a   1.000
_cell.length_b   1.000
_cell.length_c   1.000
_cell.angle_alpha   90.00
_cell.angle_beta   90.00
_cell.angle_gamma   90.00
#
_symmetry.space_group_name_H-M   'P 1'
#
loop_
_entity.id
_entity.type
_entity.pdbx_description
1 polymer ?
#
loop_
_entity_poly.entity_id
_entity_poly.type
_entity_poly.pdbx_seq_one_letter_code
_entity_poly.pdbx_strand_id
1 'polypeptide(L)'
;MSVTFFTENSQELLNKFNQDIRDGVIDTWRVEERDGHQCYIMISPHHEKEAFFKVLVDKNVLQFFLFKDGDNNNEDIEKDAYAYYSGAIMDAFLLEGTDYFKYAVVTATPVVDISKINFE
;
A
#
# COMPACT_ATOMS: atom_id res chain seq x y z
N MET A 1 3.25 -8.87 -0.40
CA MET A 1 3.86 -8.31 -1.62
C MET A 1 4.28 -6.88 -1.31
N SER A 2 5.08 -6.24 -2.13
CA SER A 2 5.35 -4.81 -1.97
C SER A 2 5.21 -4.05 -3.28
N VAL A 3 4.74 -2.81 -3.19
CA VAL A 3 4.86 -1.81 -4.25
C VAL A 3 5.82 -0.73 -3.77
N THR A 4 6.87 -0.50 -4.53
CA THR A 4 7.95 0.42 -4.18
C THR A 4 8.01 1.55 -5.21
N PHE A 5 7.77 2.77 -4.77
CA PHE A 5 7.90 4.00 -5.56
C PHE A 5 9.26 4.63 -5.30
N PHE A 6 10.05 4.84 -6.35
CA PHE A 6 11.34 5.50 -6.27
C PHE A 6 11.17 7.00 -6.53
N THR A 7 11.38 7.80 -5.50
CA THR A 7 11.14 9.24 -5.50
C THR A 7 12.03 9.94 -4.47
N GLU A 8 12.53 11.12 -4.79
CA GLU A 8 13.28 11.97 -3.85
C GLU A 8 12.36 12.70 -2.85
N ASN A 9 11.04 12.64 -3.08
CA ASN A 9 10.01 13.33 -2.30
C ASN A 9 9.01 12.33 -1.70
N SER A 10 9.48 11.21 -1.15
CA SER A 10 8.65 10.10 -0.63
C SER A 10 7.59 10.54 0.38
N GLN A 11 7.95 11.44 1.30
CA GLN A 11 7.01 11.99 2.29
C GLN A 11 5.94 12.88 1.64
N GLU A 12 6.31 13.71 0.67
CA GLU A 12 5.36 14.57 -0.05
C GLU A 12 4.38 13.72 -0.87
N LEU A 13 4.89 12.67 -1.51
CA LEU A 13 4.08 11.71 -2.25
C LEU A 13 3.06 11.01 -1.33
N LEU A 14 3.48 10.59 -0.13
CA LEU A 14 2.57 10.01 0.85
C LEU A 14 1.55 11.03 1.37
N ASN A 15 1.98 12.27 1.61
CA ASN A 15 1.09 13.33 2.08
C ASN A 15 0.00 13.64 1.06
N LYS A 16 0.35 13.70 -0.24
CA LYS A 16 -0.61 13.88 -1.31
C LYS A 16 -1.61 12.72 -1.36
N PHE A 17 -1.13 11.48 -1.34
CA PHE A 17 -2.01 10.30 -1.31
C PHE A 17 -2.99 10.35 -0.12
N ASN A 18 -2.51 10.70 1.08
CA ASN A 18 -3.37 10.86 2.26
C ASN A 18 -4.40 11.99 2.11
N GLN A 19 -4.03 13.09 1.46
CA GLN A 19 -4.93 14.21 1.20
C GLN A 19 -6.01 13.81 0.20
N ASP A 20 -5.64 13.11 -0.89
CA ASP A 20 -6.57 12.64 -1.92
C ASP A 20 -7.58 11.62 -1.33
N ILE A 21 -7.17 10.78 -0.37
CA ILE A 21 -8.09 9.92 0.40
C ILE A 21 -9.05 10.75 1.24
N ARG A 22 -8.53 11.74 1.98
CA ARG A 22 -9.34 12.58 2.88
C ARG A 22 -10.39 13.40 2.12
N ASP A 23 -10.01 13.89 0.95
CA ASP A 23 -10.88 14.72 0.10
C ASP A 23 -11.86 13.87 -0.72
N GLY A 24 -11.76 12.54 -0.65
CA GLY A 24 -12.62 11.61 -1.39
C GLY A 24 -12.30 11.53 -2.89
N VAL A 25 -11.14 12.03 -3.31
CA VAL A 25 -10.62 11.85 -4.68
C VAL A 25 -10.25 10.37 -4.89
N ILE A 26 -9.70 9.74 -3.86
CA ILE A 26 -9.45 8.30 -3.79
C ILE A 26 -10.40 7.71 -2.73
N ASP A 27 -11.52 7.13 -3.17
CA ASP A 27 -12.57 6.58 -2.30
C ASP A 27 -12.43 5.07 -2.04
N THR A 28 -11.51 4.41 -2.73
CA THR A 28 -11.19 2.98 -2.58
C THR A 28 -10.20 2.70 -1.46
N TRP A 29 -9.83 3.70 -0.66
CA TRP A 29 -8.83 3.59 0.39
C TRP A 29 -9.32 4.22 1.69
N ARG A 30 -8.91 3.63 2.81
CA ARG A 30 -9.06 4.22 4.14
C ARG A 30 -7.75 4.11 4.92
N VAL A 31 -7.61 4.99 5.89
CA VAL A 31 -6.46 5.02 6.80
C VAL A 31 -6.98 4.77 8.22
N GLU A 32 -6.44 3.75 8.87
CA GLU A 32 -6.77 3.38 10.25
C GLU A 32 -5.51 3.25 11.09
N GLU A 33 -5.64 3.39 12.41
CA GLU A 33 -4.59 3.00 13.34
C GLU A 33 -4.88 1.59 13.87
N ARG A 34 -3.89 0.69 13.79
CA ARG A 34 -3.95 -0.69 14.30
C ARG A 34 -2.63 -1.04 14.98
N ASP A 35 -2.70 -1.58 16.19
CA ASP A 35 -1.53 -1.93 17.01
C ASP A 35 -0.50 -0.79 17.16
N GLY A 36 -0.98 0.47 17.23
CA GLY A 36 -0.12 1.66 17.32
C GLY A 36 0.58 2.04 16.01
N HIS A 37 0.16 1.47 14.88
CA HIS A 37 0.69 1.75 13.56
C HIS A 37 -0.40 2.19 12.59
N GLN A 38 -0.07 3.16 11.73
CA GLN A 38 -0.95 3.55 10.62
C GLN A 38 -1.00 2.43 9.58
N CYS A 39 -2.22 1.99 9.28
CA CYS A 39 -2.55 0.98 8.29
C CYS A 39 -3.38 1.61 7.17
N TYR A 40 -3.02 1.31 5.93
CA TYR A 40 -3.71 1.73 4.73
C TYR A 40 -4.54 0.55 4.23
N ILE A 41 -5.83 0.72 4.11
CA ILE A 41 -6.75 -0.37 3.80
C ILE A 41 -7.41 -0.06 2.48
N MET A 42 -7.17 -0.92 1.50
CA MET A 42 -7.80 -0.82 0.20
C MET A 42 -9.11 -1.62 0.20
N ILE A 43 -10.18 -0.94 -0.20
CA ILE A 43 -11.52 -1.50 -0.40
C ILE A 43 -11.67 -1.82 -1.88
N SER A 44 -11.80 -3.09 -2.21
CA SER A 44 -12.02 -3.51 -3.60
C SER A 44 -13.52 -3.58 -3.90
N PRO A 45 -14.02 -2.91 -4.95
CA PRO A 45 -15.39 -3.14 -5.42
C PRO A 45 -15.57 -4.52 -6.06
N HIS A 46 -14.48 -5.18 -6.45
CA HIS A 46 -14.49 -6.46 -7.18
C HIS A 46 -14.10 -7.67 -6.32
N HIS A 47 -13.56 -7.44 -5.12
CA HIS A 47 -13.20 -8.48 -4.17
C HIS A 47 -13.85 -8.14 -2.83
N GLU A 48 -14.61 -9.09 -2.25
CA GLU A 48 -15.25 -8.92 -0.94
C GLU A 48 -14.25 -8.78 0.22
N LYS A 49 -12.95 -8.93 -0.06
CA LYS A 49 -11.87 -8.87 0.92
C LYS A 49 -11.13 -7.52 0.83
N GLU A 50 -10.86 -6.95 2.00
CA GLU A 50 -10.00 -5.79 2.16
C GLU A 50 -8.53 -6.19 2.08
N ALA A 51 -7.68 -5.28 1.60
CA ALA A 51 -6.24 -5.45 1.62
C ALA A 51 -5.57 -4.43 2.54
N PHE A 52 -4.65 -4.92 3.39
CA PHE A 52 -4.01 -4.13 4.42
C PHE A 52 -2.56 -3.83 4.05
N PHE A 53 -2.18 -2.56 4.12
CA PHE A 53 -0.86 -2.09 3.74
C PHE A 53 -0.20 -1.32 4.87
N LYS A 54 1.04 -1.69 5.14
CA LYS A 54 1.95 -0.88 5.95
C LYS A 54 2.83 -0.07 5.01
N VAL A 55 3.05 1.19 5.36
CA VAL A 55 3.89 2.08 4.55
C VAL A 55 5.23 2.30 5.22
N LEU A 56 6.30 2.18 4.44
CA LEU A 56 7.64 2.62 4.80
C LEU A 56 7.95 3.87 3.98
N VAL A 57 8.39 4.91 4.66
CA VAL A 57 8.89 6.15 4.06
C VAL A 57 10.37 6.25 4.37
N ASP A 58 11.19 6.27 3.33
CA ASP A 58 12.63 6.51 3.40
C ASP A 58 13.00 7.60 2.39
N LYS A 59 14.20 8.18 2.49
CA LYS A 59 14.65 9.36 1.74
C LYS A 59 14.35 9.29 0.23
N ASN A 60 14.53 8.11 -0.38
CA ASN A 60 14.38 7.92 -1.82
C ASN A 60 13.29 6.91 -2.21
N VAL A 61 12.52 6.44 -1.23
CA VAL A 61 11.62 5.30 -1.41
C VAL A 61 10.34 5.52 -0.60
N LEU A 62 9.21 5.34 -1.26
CA LEU A 62 7.92 5.11 -0.61
C LEU A 62 7.49 3.67 -0.92
N GLN A 63 7.32 2.84 0.10
CA GLN A 63 7.02 1.43 -0.08
C GLN A 63 5.75 1.01 0.67
N PHE A 64 4.84 0.37 -0.04
CA PHE A 64 3.62 -0.23 0.50
C PHE A 64 3.83 -1.74 0.62
N PHE A 65 3.70 -2.28 1.82
CA PHE A 65 3.78 -3.70 2.12
C PHE A 65 2.40 -4.25 2.40
N LEU A 66 1.91 -5.11 1.51
CA LEU A 66 0.70 -5.86 1.75
C LEU A 66 0.94 -6.91 2.84
N PHE A 67 0.13 -6.87 3.88
CA PHE A 67 0.18 -7.79 5.01
C PHE A 67 -1.18 -8.39 5.31
N LYS A 68 -1.17 -9.48 6.10
CA LYS A 68 -2.39 -10.15 6.55
C LYS A 68 -2.85 -9.52 7.86
N ASP A 69 -4.13 -9.22 7.98
CA ASP A 69 -4.73 -8.84 9.26
C ASP A 69 -4.64 -10.03 10.23
N GLY A 70 -4.12 -9.78 11.43
CA GLY A 70 -3.64 -10.82 12.34
C GLY A 70 -4.70 -11.77 12.90
N ASP A 71 -5.99 -11.49 12.70
CA ASP A 71 -7.08 -12.22 13.35
C ASP A 71 -7.97 -13.06 12.42
N ASN A 72 -7.90 -12.94 11.09
CA ASN A 72 -8.80 -13.70 10.21
C ASN A 72 -8.09 -14.35 9.02
N ASN A 73 -7.91 -15.66 9.20
CA ASN A 73 -7.72 -16.70 8.21
C ASN A 73 -6.35 -16.80 7.54
N ASN A 74 -5.72 -17.91 7.93
CA ASN A 74 -4.55 -18.58 7.41
C ASN A 74 -4.74 -19.08 5.96
N GLU A 75 -5.52 -18.38 5.14
CA GLU A 75 -5.67 -18.64 3.72
C GLU A 75 -4.59 -17.83 2.99
N ASP A 76 -3.94 -18.44 2.02
CA ASP A 76 -3.08 -17.70 1.11
C ASP A 76 -3.94 -16.67 0.39
N ILE A 77 -3.55 -15.40 0.43
CA ILE A 77 -4.16 -14.40 -0.44
C ILE A 77 -3.92 -14.92 -1.86
N GLU A 78 -4.99 -15.12 -2.62
CA GLU A 78 -4.89 -15.70 -3.95
C GLU A 78 -3.99 -14.84 -4.84
N LYS A 79 -3.22 -15.49 -5.72
CA LYS A 79 -2.28 -14.82 -6.62
C LYS A 79 -2.94 -13.71 -7.46
N ASP A 80 -4.20 -13.90 -7.82
CA ASP A 80 -4.95 -12.95 -8.62
C ASP A 80 -5.34 -11.71 -7.80
N ALA A 81 -5.66 -11.88 -6.51
CA ALA A 81 -5.89 -10.76 -5.60
C ALA A 81 -4.61 -9.94 -5.42
N TYR A 82 -3.44 -10.57 -5.32
CA TYR A 82 -2.15 -9.87 -5.30
C TYR A 82 -1.94 -9.01 -6.55
N ALA A 83 -2.14 -9.57 -7.74
CA ALA A 83 -1.99 -8.83 -8.99
C ALA A 83 -2.94 -7.62 -9.04
N TYR A 84 -4.21 -7.83 -8.67
CA TYR A 84 -5.21 -6.78 -8.58
C TYR A 84 -4.79 -5.63 -7.66
N TYR A 85 -4.43 -5.94 -6.41
CA TYR A 85 -4.07 -4.92 -5.42
C TYR A 85 -2.80 -4.14 -5.78
N SER A 86 -1.82 -4.80 -6.41
CA SER A 86 -0.63 -4.09 -6.92
C SER A 86 -0.95 -3.15 -8.06
N GLY A 87 -1.85 -3.53 -8.96
CA GLY A 87 -2.34 -2.68 -10.04
C GLY A 87 -3.06 -1.46 -9.48
N ALA A 88 -3.98 -1.68 -8.55
CA ALA A 88 -4.77 -0.59 -7.98
C ALA A 88 -3.93 0.42 -7.18
N ILE A 89 -2.88 0.00 -6.47
CA ILE A 89 -1.90 0.94 -5.89
C ILE A 89 -1.25 1.75 -7.00
N MET A 90 -0.74 1.10 -8.05
CA MET A 90 -0.06 1.81 -9.13
C MET A 90 -1.01 2.80 -9.82
N ASP A 91 -2.27 2.42 -10.06
CA ASP A 91 -3.28 3.27 -10.67
C ASP A 91 -3.56 4.51 -9.82
N ALA A 92 -3.68 4.36 -8.50
CA ALA A 92 -3.88 5.49 -7.60
C ALA A 92 -2.76 6.54 -7.70
N PHE A 93 -1.51 6.09 -7.86
CA PHE A 93 -0.37 7.00 -8.01
C PHE A 93 -0.15 7.47 -9.46
N LEU A 94 -0.54 6.69 -10.47
CA LEU A 94 -0.40 7.06 -11.88
C LEU A 94 -1.48 8.03 -12.36
N LEU A 95 -2.72 7.93 -11.85
CA LEU A 95 -3.80 8.84 -12.25
C LEU A 95 -3.64 10.22 -11.60
N GLU A 96 -3.16 10.26 -10.37
CA GLU A 96 -3.14 11.48 -9.55
C GLU A 96 -1.74 12.03 -9.27
N GLY A 97 -0.67 11.29 -9.63
CA GLY A 97 0.69 11.55 -9.14
C GLY A 97 1.82 11.40 -10.17
N THR A 98 1.55 11.58 -11.48
CA THR A 98 2.53 11.31 -12.56
C THR A 98 3.89 12.02 -12.42
N ASP A 99 3.96 13.14 -11.70
CA ASP A 99 5.19 13.92 -11.53
C ASP A 99 5.94 13.62 -10.22
N TYR A 100 5.38 12.80 -9.33
CA TYR A 100 5.90 12.63 -7.96
C TYR A 100 6.77 11.40 -7.76
N PHE A 101 6.91 10.52 -8.76
CA PHE A 101 7.85 9.40 -8.72
C PHE A 101 8.42 9.07 -10.09
N LYS A 102 9.63 8.49 -10.13
CA LYS A 102 10.35 8.23 -11.38
C LYS A 102 9.99 6.88 -12.00
N TYR A 103 9.87 5.86 -11.16
CA TYR A 103 9.45 4.51 -11.53
C TYR A 103 8.96 3.77 -10.28
N ALA A 104 8.14 2.75 -10.50
CA ALA A 104 7.65 1.86 -9.44
C ALA A 104 8.04 0.41 -9.73
N VAL A 105 8.23 -0.38 -8.67
CA VAL A 105 8.52 -1.82 -8.75
C VAL A 105 7.51 -2.58 -7.90
N VAL A 106 7.00 -3.68 -8.45
CA VAL A 106 6.06 -4.59 -7.76
C VAL A 106 6.74 -5.94 -7.56
N THR A 107 6.60 -6.50 -6.36
CA THR A 107 7.06 -7.87 -6.05
C THR A 107 5.89 -8.85 -5.98
N ALA A 108 6.04 -10.04 -6.57
CA ALA A 108 4.98 -11.03 -6.70
C ALA A 108 4.66 -11.81 -5.40
N THR A 109 5.56 -11.81 -4.42
CA THR A 109 5.43 -12.60 -3.18
C THR A 109 5.35 -11.71 -1.94
N PRO A 110 4.63 -12.13 -0.87
CA PRO A 110 4.77 -11.59 0.49
C PRO A 110 6.22 -11.34 0.87
N VAL A 111 6.59 -10.07 0.99
CA VAL A 111 7.91 -9.69 1.47
C VAL A 111 7.81 -9.74 3.00
N VAL A 112 7.98 -10.95 3.53
CA VAL A 112 8.24 -11.23 4.95
C VAL A 112 7.04 -11.04 5.89
N ASP A 113 6.96 -11.93 6.87
CA ASP A 113 6.14 -11.79 8.08
C ASP A 113 6.53 -10.49 8.80
N ILE A 114 5.61 -9.52 8.91
CA ILE A 114 5.90 -8.18 9.45
C ILE A 114 6.50 -8.23 10.86
N SER A 115 6.21 -9.27 11.64
CA SER A 115 6.81 -9.49 12.96
C SER A 115 8.34 -9.67 12.93
N LYS A 116 8.92 -9.90 11.75
CA LYS A 116 10.36 -10.13 11.52
C LYS A 116 11.05 -8.97 10.82
N ILE A 117 10.32 -7.91 10.47
CA ILE A 117 10.92 -6.71 9.88
C ILE A 117 11.24 -5.74 11.02
N ASN A 118 12.48 -5.77 11.50
CA ASN A 118 13.02 -4.74 12.37
C ASN A 118 13.22 -3.47 11.56
N PHE A 119 12.44 -2.44 11.88
CA PHE A 119 12.66 -1.09 11.40
C PHE A 119 13.41 -0.35 12.52
N GLU A 120 14.75 -0.32 12.42
CA GLU A 120 15.60 0.57 13.23
C GLU A 120 15.52 2.01 12.71
#